data_AF-A0A7J6K0E1-F1
#
_entry.id   AF-A0A7J6K0E1-F1
#
_cell.length_a   1.000
_cell.length_b   1.000
_cell.length_c   1.000
_cell.angle_alpha   90.00
_cell.angle_beta   90.00
_cell.angle_gamma   90.00
#
_symmetry.space_group_name_H-M   'P 1'
#
loop_
_entity.id
_entity.type
_entity.pdbx_description
1 polymer ?
#
loop_
_entity_poly.entity_id
_entity_poly.type
_entity_poly.pdbx_seq_one_letter_code
_entity_poly.pdbx_strand_id
1 'polypeptide(L)'
;MACCAYPSISDQLDLRPLHPVVLEDINVTIDIIDIVKLACQASQAVLEVYNTSREDWEIEFKHGKEPLTRADLEANQVICTGLTRLYGSAIPIVSEENTKASWSERSQYTYFWLIDPLDGTKEFIKRNGQFTVNIGLCRRDEAILGVVTVPTQGQAFLGAAGIGSYKLVPGKPREKLQSCPFLIGDPDLKVTASSSHNSPETVAFIEKLTQPQVVQCGSSLKILMLAEGRAHLYPRFALCSEWDTCAAHAVLKFAGGEIYQARQDADGLHVSTEPLRYHKEDFLNPFFVAVGSREASKSLWSRFSREASYNPSGSDASTTVSASAPP
;
A
#
# COMPACT_ATOMS: atom_id res chain seq x y z
N MET A 1 31.59 -10.88 -29.89
CA MET A 1 31.19 -9.56 -29.38
C MET A 1 30.96 -9.73 -27.90
N ALA A 2 31.73 -9.03 -27.06
CA ALA A 2 31.48 -9.04 -25.63
C ALA A 2 30.15 -8.32 -25.38
N CYS A 3 29.16 -9.03 -24.82
CA CYS A 3 28.00 -8.40 -24.21
C CYS A 3 28.53 -7.51 -23.08
N CYS A 4 28.61 -6.20 -23.31
CA CYS A 4 28.70 -5.25 -22.20
C CYS A 4 27.38 -5.42 -21.43
N ALA A 5 27.39 -6.24 -20.38
CA ALA A 5 26.29 -6.29 -19.44
C ALA A 5 26.14 -4.87 -18.87
N TYR A 6 25.04 -4.19 -19.19
CA TYR A 6 24.71 -2.95 -18.53
C TYR A 6 24.65 -3.23 -17.02
N PRO A 7 25.28 -2.38 -16.17
CA PRO A 7 25.23 -2.58 -14.74
C PRO A 7 23.78 -2.63 -14.27
N SER A 8 23.45 -3.63 -13.45
CA SER A 8 22.10 -3.80 -12.91
C SER A 8 21.71 -2.53 -12.16
N ILE A 9 20.42 -2.16 -12.15
CA ILE A 9 19.91 -1.01 -11.37
C ILE A 9 20.41 -1.10 -9.91
N SER A 10 20.43 -2.32 -9.35
CA SER A 10 20.93 -2.58 -7.99
C SER A 10 22.38 -2.17 -7.77
N ASP A 11 23.23 -2.25 -8.79
CA ASP A 11 24.68 -1.98 -8.68
C ASP A 11 24.96 -0.49 -8.50
N GLN A 12 23.97 0.35 -8.82
CA GLN A 12 24.06 1.80 -8.73
C GLN A 12 23.40 2.34 -7.44
N LEU A 13 22.75 1.48 -6.65
CA LEU A 13 22.10 1.88 -5.40
C LEU A 13 23.07 1.76 -4.21
N ASP A 14 22.89 2.63 -3.21
CA ASP A 14 23.58 2.49 -1.92
C ASP A 14 22.98 1.33 -1.09
N LEU A 15 23.50 0.13 -1.35
CA LEU A 15 23.10 -1.12 -0.72
C LEU A 15 23.98 -1.49 0.48
N ARG A 16 24.59 -0.50 1.16
CA ARG A 16 25.31 -0.77 2.41
C ARG A 16 24.40 -1.51 3.39
N PRO A 17 24.90 -2.54 4.09
CA PRO A 17 24.09 -3.39 4.95
C PRO A 17 23.21 -2.60 5.91
N LEU A 18 22.01 -3.13 6.12
CA LEU A 18 21.10 -2.72 7.18
C LEU A 18 21.07 -3.82 8.23
N HIS A 19 20.58 -3.49 9.43
CA HIS A 19 20.20 -4.55 10.35
C HIS A 19 19.17 -5.45 9.67
N PRO A 20 19.16 -6.77 9.91
CA PRO A 20 18.14 -7.62 9.35
C PRO A 20 16.81 -7.48 10.12
N VAL A 21 15.71 -7.88 9.50
CA VAL A 21 14.45 -8.11 10.21
C VAL A 21 14.43 -9.54 10.72
N VAL A 22 14.35 -9.71 12.04
CA VAL A 22 14.37 -11.03 12.69
C VAL A 22 12.94 -11.44 13.03
N LEU A 23 12.50 -12.57 12.48
CA LEU A 23 11.22 -13.21 12.78
C LEU A 23 11.47 -14.35 13.77
N GLU A 24 11.62 -14.00 15.04
CA GLU A 24 12.03 -14.92 16.12
C GLU A 24 11.13 -16.16 16.21
N ASP A 25 9.80 -15.96 16.07
CA ASP A 25 8.79 -17.02 16.20
C ASP A 25 8.99 -18.19 15.20
N ILE A 26 9.65 -17.92 14.07
CA ILE A 26 9.91 -18.92 13.01
C ILE A 26 11.41 -19.09 12.71
N ASN A 27 12.28 -18.49 13.51
CA ASN A 27 13.74 -18.51 13.33
C ASN A 27 14.19 -18.11 11.90
N VAL A 28 13.58 -17.09 11.33
CA VAL A 28 13.94 -16.54 10.01
C VAL A 28 14.55 -15.15 10.17
N THR A 29 15.66 -14.92 9.48
CA THR A 29 16.32 -13.61 9.40
C THR A 29 16.23 -13.10 7.97
N ILE A 30 15.65 -11.92 7.78
CA ILE A 30 15.43 -11.30 6.48
C ILE A 30 16.45 -10.18 6.28
N ASP A 31 17.32 -10.34 5.28
CA ASP A 31 18.14 -9.23 4.79
C ASP A 31 17.32 -8.38 3.83
N ILE A 32 17.03 -7.13 4.22
CA ILE A 32 16.25 -6.20 3.40
C ILE A 32 16.97 -5.91 2.07
N ILE A 33 18.30 -5.90 2.06
CA ILE A 33 19.06 -5.62 0.84
C ILE A 33 18.83 -6.72 -0.21
N ASP A 34 18.64 -7.98 0.22
CA ASP A 34 18.30 -9.05 -0.71
C ASP A 34 16.88 -8.88 -1.29
N ILE A 35 15.94 -8.36 -0.49
CA ILE A 35 14.60 -8.00 -0.99
C ILE A 35 14.68 -6.83 -1.99
N VAL A 36 15.51 -5.81 -1.72
CA VAL A 36 15.74 -4.69 -2.64
C VAL A 36 16.32 -5.17 -3.96
N LYS A 37 17.35 -6.04 -3.93
CA LYS A 37 17.92 -6.62 -5.15
C LYS A 37 16.89 -7.41 -5.93
N LEU A 38 16.07 -8.22 -5.24
CA LEU A 38 15.01 -8.99 -5.87
C LEU A 38 13.96 -8.09 -6.53
N ALA A 39 13.53 -7.02 -5.85
CA ALA A 39 12.61 -6.03 -6.43
C ALA A 39 13.24 -5.31 -7.64
N CYS A 40 14.54 -5.01 -7.61
CA CYS A 40 15.24 -4.44 -8.76
C CYS A 40 15.32 -5.41 -9.95
N GLN A 41 15.50 -6.70 -9.71
CA GLN A 41 15.46 -7.73 -10.77
C GLN A 41 14.07 -7.81 -11.40
N ALA A 42 13.01 -7.79 -10.59
CA ALA A 42 11.64 -7.75 -11.10
C ALA A 42 11.34 -6.47 -11.88
N SER A 43 11.78 -5.30 -11.37
CA SER A 43 11.74 -4.03 -12.10
C SER A 43 12.42 -4.08 -13.45
N GLN A 44 13.58 -4.75 -13.53
CA GLN A 44 14.32 -4.90 -14.76
C GLN A 44 13.53 -5.74 -15.78
N ALA A 45 12.93 -6.86 -15.36
CA ALA A 45 12.05 -7.67 -16.22
C ALA A 45 10.85 -6.85 -16.74
N VAL A 46 10.21 -6.07 -15.85
CA VAL A 46 9.13 -5.14 -16.26
C VAL A 46 9.61 -4.16 -17.33
N LEU A 47 10.78 -3.55 -17.16
CA LEU A 47 11.32 -2.58 -18.12
C LEU A 47 11.73 -3.22 -19.44
N GLU A 48 12.22 -4.46 -19.42
CA GLU A 48 12.56 -5.20 -20.64
C GLU A 48 11.32 -5.36 -21.52
N VAL A 49 10.20 -5.80 -20.93
CA VAL A 49 8.90 -5.83 -21.64
C VAL A 49 8.42 -4.43 -22.00
N TYR A 50 8.49 -3.46 -21.09
CA TYR A 50 8.06 -2.08 -21.37
C TYR A 50 8.76 -1.49 -22.60
N ASN A 51 10.03 -1.83 -22.83
CA ASN A 51 10.83 -1.33 -23.94
C ASN A 51 10.65 -2.09 -25.27
N THR A 52 9.88 -3.17 -25.30
CA THR A 52 9.50 -3.84 -26.56
C THR A 52 8.36 -3.10 -27.27
N SER A 53 7.98 -3.61 -28.46
CA SER A 53 6.77 -3.16 -29.12
C SER A 53 5.54 -3.64 -28.36
N ARG A 54 4.39 -2.99 -28.59
CA ARG A 54 3.15 -3.27 -27.84
C ARG A 54 2.58 -4.65 -28.16
N GLU A 55 2.85 -5.16 -29.35
CA GLU A 55 2.45 -6.49 -29.80
C GLU A 55 3.11 -7.60 -28.94
N ASP A 56 4.32 -7.32 -28.42
CA ASP A 56 5.08 -8.23 -27.57
C ASP A 56 4.67 -8.16 -26.09
N TRP A 57 3.71 -7.30 -25.72
CA TRP A 57 3.25 -7.20 -24.33
C TRP A 57 2.27 -8.28 -23.92
N GLU A 58 1.73 -9.03 -24.89
CA GLU A 58 0.80 -10.14 -24.66
C GLU A 58 -0.34 -9.73 -23.72
N ILE A 59 -1.03 -8.64 -24.08
CA ILE A 59 -2.09 -8.06 -23.23
C ILE A 59 -3.30 -9.00 -23.21
N GLU A 60 -3.56 -9.57 -22.05
CA GLU A 60 -4.75 -10.34 -21.74
C GLU A 60 -5.67 -9.57 -20.78
N PHE A 61 -6.88 -10.08 -20.56
CA PHE A 61 -7.83 -9.50 -19.61
C PHE A 61 -8.31 -10.54 -18.60
N LYS A 62 -7.79 -10.44 -17.36
CA LYS A 62 -8.22 -11.24 -16.23
C LYS A 62 -9.69 -10.93 -15.92
N HIS A 63 -10.49 -11.99 -15.83
CA HIS A 63 -11.95 -11.92 -15.66
C HIS A 63 -12.66 -10.92 -16.60
N GLY A 64 -12.06 -10.64 -17.77
CA GLY A 64 -12.60 -9.74 -18.79
C GLY A 64 -12.55 -8.24 -18.46
N LYS A 65 -11.85 -7.80 -17.41
CA LYS A 65 -11.86 -6.39 -16.97
C LYS A 65 -10.50 -5.83 -16.59
N GLU A 66 -9.63 -6.64 -16.02
CA GLU A 66 -8.33 -6.20 -15.52
C GLU A 66 -7.25 -6.59 -16.53
N PRO A 67 -6.48 -5.62 -17.06
CA PRO A 67 -5.43 -5.96 -18.00
C PRO A 67 -4.31 -6.71 -17.29
N LEU A 68 -3.76 -7.72 -17.97
CA LEU A 68 -2.60 -8.49 -17.57
C LEU A 68 -1.62 -8.49 -18.74
N THR A 69 -0.32 -8.34 -18.48
CA THR A 69 0.70 -8.35 -19.52
C THR A 69 1.81 -9.36 -19.20
N ARG A 70 2.65 -9.63 -20.20
CA ARG A 70 3.88 -10.42 -20.01
C ARG A 70 4.76 -9.86 -18.89
N ALA A 71 4.75 -8.54 -18.70
CA ALA A 71 5.53 -7.88 -17.65
C ALA A 71 5.10 -8.32 -16.24
N ASP A 72 3.79 -8.41 -15.99
CA ASP A 72 3.24 -8.85 -14.71
C ASP A 72 3.68 -10.29 -14.40
N LEU A 73 3.59 -11.19 -15.40
CA LEU A 73 3.96 -12.60 -15.28
C LEU A 73 5.46 -12.80 -15.05
N GLU A 74 6.31 -12.11 -15.81
CA GLU A 74 7.77 -12.20 -15.67
C GLU A 74 8.23 -11.66 -14.32
N ALA A 75 7.73 -10.49 -13.89
CA ALA A 75 8.04 -9.90 -12.60
C ALA A 75 7.61 -10.83 -11.45
N ASN A 76 6.41 -11.39 -11.54
CA ASN A 76 5.88 -12.34 -10.58
C ASN A 76 6.77 -13.58 -10.46
N GLN A 77 7.20 -14.15 -11.58
CA GLN A 77 8.07 -15.32 -11.60
C GLN A 77 9.41 -15.02 -10.92
N VAL A 78 10.03 -13.88 -11.22
CA VAL A 78 11.27 -13.44 -10.58
C VAL A 78 11.10 -13.36 -9.07
N ILE A 79 10.06 -12.65 -8.60
CA ILE A 79 9.82 -12.44 -7.16
C ILE A 79 9.54 -13.76 -6.45
N CYS A 80 8.59 -14.57 -6.96
CA CYS A 80 8.22 -15.83 -6.32
C CYS A 80 9.41 -16.78 -6.24
N THR A 81 10.17 -16.93 -7.34
CA THR A 81 11.35 -17.81 -7.36
C THR A 81 12.44 -17.30 -6.41
N GLY A 82 12.67 -15.98 -6.36
CA GLY A 82 13.65 -15.38 -5.47
C GLY A 82 13.29 -15.54 -4.00
N LEU A 83 12.04 -15.28 -3.62
CA LEU A 83 11.57 -15.44 -2.25
C LEU A 83 11.60 -16.91 -1.80
N THR A 84 11.18 -17.85 -2.65
CA THR A 84 11.29 -19.28 -2.36
C THR A 84 12.75 -19.72 -2.24
N ARG A 85 13.66 -19.17 -3.04
CA ARG A 85 15.10 -19.47 -2.92
C ARG A 85 15.68 -18.93 -1.61
N LEU A 86 15.30 -17.73 -1.20
CA LEU A 86 15.84 -17.07 0.00
C LEU A 86 15.26 -17.66 1.30
N TYR A 87 13.97 -17.97 1.33
CA TYR A 87 13.24 -18.30 2.57
C TYR A 87 12.47 -19.63 2.51
N GLY A 88 12.58 -20.39 1.42
CA GLY A 88 11.89 -21.67 1.26
C GLY A 88 10.38 -21.54 1.41
N SER A 89 9.79 -22.47 2.15
CA SER A 89 8.37 -22.47 2.54
C SER A 89 8.12 -21.86 3.92
N ALA A 90 9.14 -21.23 4.55
CA ALA A 90 8.99 -20.69 5.90
C ALA A 90 8.03 -19.49 5.95
N ILE A 91 7.94 -18.74 4.86
CA ILE A 91 7.02 -17.61 4.70
C ILE A 91 6.23 -17.81 3.40
N PRO A 92 4.93 -18.13 3.47
CA PRO A 92 4.05 -18.22 2.31
C PRO A 92 4.05 -16.96 1.45
N ILE A 93 3.78 -17.12 0.15
CA ILE A 93 3.71 -16.03 -0.82
C ILE A 93 2.28 -15.89 -1.31
N VAL A 94 1.71 -14.70 -1.15
CA VAL A 94 0.43 -14.27 -1.70
C VAL A 94 0.73 -13.20 -2.74
N SER A 95 0.46 -13.52 -4.01
CA SER A 95 0.72 -12.64 -5.15
C SER A 95 -0.54 -12.48 -5.99
N GLU A 96 -0.78 -11.29 -6.51
CA GLU A 96 -1.89 -11.00 -7.42
C GLU A 96 -2.04 -12.07 -8.53
N GLU A 97 -0.91 -12.54 -9.09
CA GLU A 97 -0.90 -13.48 -10.22
C GLU A 97 -0.94 -14.96 -9.84
N ASN A 98 -0.60 -15.31 -8.59
CA ASN A 98 -0.42 -16.70 -8.18
C ASN A 98 -1.30 -17.13 -7.01
N THR A 99 -2.18 -16.27 -6.48
CA THR A 99 -2.97 -16.61 -5.30
C THR A 99 -3.94 -17.75 -5.59
N LYS A 100 -3.60 -18.95 -5.09
CA LYS A 100 -4.39 -20.19 -5.21
C LYS A 100 -4.82 -20.76 -3.86
N ALA A 101 -4.23 -20.28 -2.75
CA ALA A 101 -4.51 -20.77 -1.41
C ALA A 101 -5.91 -20.33 -0.92
N SER A 102 -6.67 -21.30 -0.41
CA SER A 102 -8.00 -21.05 0.17
C SER A 102 -7.91 -20.15 1.40
N TRP A 103 -9.01 -19.50 1.79
CA TRP A 103 -9.06 -18.74 3.06
C TRP A 103 -8.73 -19.62 4.27
N SER A 104 -9.23 -20.86 4.31
CA SER A 104 -8.93 -21.82 5.37
C SER A 104 -7.41 -22.02 5.57
N GLU A 105 -6.67 -22.09 4.46
CA GLU A 105 -5.21 -22.18 4.50
C GLU A 105 -4.56 -20.85 4.88
N ARG A 106 -4.93 -19.76 4.18
CA ARG A 106 -4.34 -18.44 4.40
C ARG A 106 -4.55 -17.93 5.82
N SER A 107 -5.72 -18.16 6.42
CA SER A 107 -6.06 -17.72 7.78
C SER A 107 -5.07 -18.21 8.86
N GLN A 108 -4.28 -19.25 8.57
CA GLN A 108 -3.24 -19.78 9.47
C GLN A 108 -1.90 -19.05 9.36
N TYR A 109 -1.72 -18.19 8.35
CA TYR A 109 -0.44 -17.53 8.09
C TYR A 109 -0.14 -16.49 9.17
N THR A 110 0.92 -16.71 9.95
CA THR A 110 1.43 -15.69 10.89
C THR A 110 2.34 -14.69 10.18
N TYR A 111 3.08 -15.13 9.17
CA TYR A 111 3.89 -14.28 8.30
C TYR A 111 3.59 -14.66 6.87
N PHE A 112 3.47 -13.68 5.98
CA PHE A 112 3.32 -13.94 4.54
C PHE A 112 3.79 -12.75 3.71
N TRP A 113 4.35 -13.05 2.55
CA TRP A 113 4.66 -12.07 1.53
C TRP A 113 3.38 -11.68 0.79
N LEU A 114 3.25 -10.40 0.49
CA LEU A 114 2.10 -9.80 -0.15
C LEU A 114 2.62 -8.99 -1.35
N ILE A 115 2.39 -9.51 -2.56
CA ILE A 115 3.11 -9.11 -3.77
C ILE A 115 2.14 -8.55 -4.82
N ASP A 116 2.46 -7.36 -5.31
CA ASP A 116 1.95 -6.83 -6.58
C ASP A 116 3.16 -6.71 -7.54
N PRO A 117 3.27 -7.61 -8.53
CA PRO A 117 4.39 -7.62 -9.47
C PRO A 117 4.43 -6.41 -10.41
N LEU A 118 3.29 -5.75 -10.66
CA LEU A 118 3.17 -4.59 -11.54
C LEU A 118 1.93 -3.74 -11.18
N ASP A 119 2.05 -2.92 -10.15
CA ASP A 119 0.97 -2.00 -9.80
C ASP A 119 0.94 -0.87 -10.82
N GLY A 120 -0.24 -0.62 -11.40
CA GLY A 120 -0.42 0.36 -12.47
C GLY A 120 -0.29 -0.25 -13.86
N THR A 121 -0.79 -1.46 -14.11
CA THR A 121 -0.84 -2.06 -15.46
C THR A 121 -1.51 -1.15 -16.50
N LYS A 122 -2.51 -0.34 -16.11
CA LYS A 122 -3.11 0.68 -17.00
C LYS A 122 -2.12 1.79 -17.35
N GLU A 123 -1.35 2.25 -16.38
CA GLU A 123 -0.29 3.25 -16.52
C GLU A 123 0.86 2.73 -17.38
N PHE A 124 1.23 1.45 -17.21
CA PHE A 124 2.15 0.71 -18.09
C PHE A 124 1.63 0.71 -19.53
N ILE A 125 0.37 0.29 -19.74
CA ILE A 125 -0.22 0.21 -21.09
C ILE A 125 -0.30 1.59 -21.77
N LYS A 126 -0.55 2.65 -20.99
CA LYS A 126 -0.61 4.04 -21.46
C LYS A 126 0.78 4.67 -21.72
N ARG A 127 1.86 3.97 -21.39
CA ARG A 127 3.25 4.49 -21.48
C ARG A 127 3.50 5.79 -20.72
N ASN A 128 2.83 6.00 -19.59
CA ASN A 128 3.04 7.20 -18.78
C ASN A 128 4.14 7.03 -17.71
N GLY A 129 4.69 5.80 -17.58
CA GLY A 129 5.80 5.49 -16.68
C GLY A 129 5.48 5.49 -15.18
N GLN A 130 4.20 5.52 -14.80
CA GLN A 130 3.75 5.59 -13.41
C GLN A 130 3.25 4.25 -12.86
N PHE A 131 4.14 3.26 -12.84
CA PHE A 131 3.89 1.92 -12.31
C PHE A 131 5.01 1.50 -11.35
N THR A 132 4.73 0.53 -10.48
CA THR A 132 5.68 0.07 -9.45
C THR A 132 5.67 -1.45 -9.30
N VAL A 133 6.73 -1.98 -8.70
CA VAL A 133 6.74 -3.36 -8.18
C VAL A 133 6.72 -3.30 -6.67
N ASN A 134 5.83 -4.07 -6.03
CA ASN A 134 5.57 -4.02 -4.59
C ASN A 134 5.83 -5.38 -3.94
N ILE A 135 6.75 -5.43 -2.97
CA ILE A 135 7.04 -6.59 -2.14
C ILE A 135 6.78 -6.22 -0.69
N GLY A 136 5.63 -6.61 -0.16
CA GLY A 136 5.26 -6.42 1.25
C GLY A 136 5.42 -7.69 2.07
N LEU A 137 5.70 -7.54 3.36
CA LEU A 137 5.69 -8.62 4.35
C LEU A 137 4.73 -8.23 5.47
N CYS A 138 3.77 -9.12 5.72
CA CYS A 138 2.85 -9.01 6.84
C CYS A 138 3.29 -9.89 8.01
N ARG A 139 3.06 -9.41 9.24
CA ARG A 139 2.94 -10.22 10.46
C ARG A 139 1.48 -10.16 10.89
N ARG A 140 0.77 -11.27 10.74
CA ARG A 140 -0.70 -11.35 10.83
C ARG A 140 -1.30 -10.28 9.91
N ASP A 141 -2.00 -9.31 10.47
CA ASP A 141 -2.71 -8.25 9.77
C ASP A 141 -1.91 -6.94 9.61
N GLU A 142 -0.63 -6.91 10.01
CA GLU A 142 0.21 -5.72 9.96
C GLU A 142 1.35 -5.80 8.94
N ALA A 143 1.49 -4.75 8.12
CA ALA A 143 2.69 -4.56 7.30
C ALA A 143 3.91 -4.24 8.19
N ILE A 144 4.95 -5.08 8.11
CA ILE A 144 6.18 -4.96 8.92
C ILE A 144 7.44 -4.69 8.11
N LEU A 145 7.43 -4.99 6.81
CA LEU A 145 8.48 -4.66 5.86
C LEU A 145 7.84 -4.43 4.49
N GLY A 146 8.34 -3.46 3.75
CA GLY A 146 7.94 -3.23 2.37
C GLY A 146 9.10 -2.73 1.54
N VAL A 147 9.18 -3.21 0.31
CA VAL A 147 10.05 -2.69 -0.74
C VAL A 147 9.18 -2.34 -1.95
N VAL A 148 9.31 -1.11 -2.43
CA VAL A 148 8.65 -0.62 -3.63
C VAL A 148 9.69 -0.11 -4.59
N THR A 149 9.63 -0.52 -5.85
CA THR A 149 10.52 0.00 -6.90
C THR A 149 9.73 0.77 -7.93
N VAL A 150 10.35 1.82 -8.49
CA VAL A 150 9.81 2.65 -9.57
C VAL A 150 10.66 2.38 -10.80
N PRO A 151 10.29 1.41 -11.67
CA PRO A 151 11.18 0.90 -12.69
C PRO A 151 11.69 2.01 -13.61
N THR A 152 10.80 2.88 -14.10
CA THR A 152 11.14 3.99 -15.02
C THR A 152 12.14 5.00 -14.45
N GLN A 153 12.35 5.02 -13.13
CA GLN A 153 13.29 5.93 -12.47
C GLN A 153 14.52 5.19 -11.91
N GLY A 154 14.54 3.85 -11.95
CA GLY A 154 15.57 3.02 -11.32
C GLY A 154 15.66 3.23 -9.81
N GLN A 155 14.59 3.70 -9.15
CA GLN A 155 14.57 4.02 -7.73
C GLN A 155 13.93 2.88 -6.93
N ALA A 156 14.36 2.74 -5.68
CA ALA A 156 13.76 1.84 -4.72
C ALA A 156 13.43 2.58 -3.41
N PHE A 157 12.38 2.13 -2.76
CA PHE A 157 11.91 2.58 -1.47
C PHE A 157 11.83 1.35 -0.57
N LEU A 158 12.29 1.47 0.67
CA LEU A 158 12.15 0.42 1.66
C LEU A 158 11.69 0.99 2.98
N GLY A 159 10.95 0.20 3.75
CA GLY A 159 10.55 0.53 5.11
C GLY A 159 10.41 -0.73 5.93
N ALA A 160 10.97 -0.73 7.14
CA ALA A 160 10.84 -1.86 8.06
C ALA A 160 10.92 -1.47 9.54
N ALA A 161 10.31 -2.30 10.38
CA ALA A 161 10.36 -2.17 11.83
C ALA A 161 11.80 -2.22 12.34
N GLY A 162 12.16 -1.29 13.24
CA GLY A 162 13.52 -1.18 13.79
C GLY A 162 14.56 -0.54 12.85
N ILE A 163 14.22 -0.29 11.58
CA ILE A 163 15.15 0.21 10.56
C ILE A 163 14.77 1.62 10.12
N GLY A 164 13.46 1.89 10.01
CA GLY A 164 12.92 3.10 9.41
C GLY A 164 12.69 2.93 7.92
N SER A 165 12.44 4.05 7.24
CA SER A 165 12.25 4.08 5.79
C SER A 165 13.36 4.83 5.06
N TYR A 166 13.67 4.36 3.86
CA TYR A 166 14.71 4.91 3.02
C TYR A 166 14.32 4.91 1.54
N LYS A 167 14.89 5.87 0.82
CA LYS A 167 14.88 5.96 -0.63
C LYS A 167 16.30 5.71 -1.16
N LEU A 168 16.38 4.93 -2.22
CA LEU A 168 17.60 4.58 -2.91
C LEU A 168 17.49 5.09 -4.34
N VAL A 169 18.47 5.89 -4.74
CA VAL A 169 18.53 6.52 -6.06
C VAL A 169 19.89 6.18 -6.68
N PRO A 170 19.94 5.81 -7.98
CA PRO A 170 21.19 5.51 -8.66
C PRO A 170 22.25 6.61 -8.49
N GLY A 171 23.46 6.21 -8.09
CA GLY A 171 24.60 7.10 -7.91
C GLY A 171 24.51 8.05 -6.71
N LYS A 172 23.54 7.86 -5.81
CA LYS A 172 23.36 8.69 -4.62
C LYS A 172 23.44 7.86 -3.33
N PRO A 173 23.88 8.47 -2.21
CA PRO A 173 23.73 7.87 -0.90
C PRO A 173 22.26 7.57 -0.59
N ARG A 174 22.02 6.53 0.21
CA ARG A 174 20.71 6.19 0.74
C ARG A 174 20.15 7.38 1.53
N GLU A 175 18.94 7.81 1.17
CA GLU A 175 18.23 8.92 1.80
C GLU A 175 17.23 8.38 2.83
N LYS A 176 17.29 8.88 4.07
CA LYS A 176 16.30 8.53 5.09
C LYS A 176 15.00 9.28 4.82
N LEU A 177 13.90 8.57 4.77
CA LEU A 177 12.58 9.15 4.57
C LEU A 177 11.99 9.62 5.90
N GLN A 178 11.37 10.79 5.86
CA GLN A 178 10.61 11.33 6.96
C GLN A 178 9.42 12.09 6.37
N SER A 179 8.24 11.68 6.78
CA SER A 179 7.00 12.32 6.35
C SER A 179 6.82 13.69 7.01
N CYS A 180 6.06 14.57 6.37
CA CYS A 180 5.95 15.98 6.80
C CYS A 180 4.84 16.17 7.86
N PRO A 181 5.11 16.84 8.99
CA PRO A 181 4.07 17.24 9.94
C PRO A 181 3.08 18.25 9.33
N PHE A 182 1.80 18.10 9.61
CA PHE A 182 0.74 19.04 9.24
C PHE A 182 -0.50 18.83 10.14
N LEU A 183 -1.44 19.77 10.11
CA LEU A 183 -2.79 19.61 10.65
C LEU A 183 -3.80 19.61 9.50
N ILE A 184 -4.91 18.88 9.65
CA ILE A 184 -5.96 18.83 8.61
C ILE A 184 -6.60 20.20 8.32
N GLY A 185 -6.42 21.15 9.25
CA GLY A 185 -6.88 22.54 9.17
C GLY A 185 -6.05 23.42 8.26
N ASP A 186 -4.80 23.04 8.00
CA ASP A 186 -3.83 23.88 7.31
C ASP A 186 -4.28 24.16 5.86
N PRO A 187 -4.00 25.35 5.33
CA PRO A 187 -4.21 25.65 3.92
C PRO A 187 -3.19 24.91 3.05
N ASP A 188 -3.45 24.83 1.75
CA ASP A 188 -2.49 24.35 0.74
C ASP A 188 -1.99 22.92 0.95
N LEU A 189 -2.77 22.09 1.65
CA LEU A 189 -2.45 20.68 1.79
C LEU A 189 -2.38 20.02 0.41
N LYS A 190 -1.18 19.54 0.07
CA LYS A 190 -0.93 18.64 -1.06
C LYS A 190 -1.63 17.30 -0.87
N VAL A 191 -2.58 16.99 -1.75
CA VAL A 191 -3.35 15.74 -1.74
C VAL A 191 -3.06 14.95 -2.99
N THR A 192 -2.55 13.73 -2.85
CA THR A 192 -2.38 12.85 -4.00
C THR A 192 -3.70 12.19 -4.38
N ALA A 193 -3.98 12.09 -5.66
CA ALA A 193 -5.18 11.50 -6.22
C ALA A 193 -4.86 10.62 -7.44
N SER A 194 -5.77 9.73 -7.79
CA SER A 194 -5.56 8.77 -8.88
C SER A 194 -5.75 9.43 -10.24
N SER A 195 -4.75 9.29 -11.12
CA SER A 195 -4.80 9.80 -12.50
C SER A 195 -5.84 9.11 -13.37
N SER A 196 -6.31 7.92 -12.99
CA SER A 196 -7.16 7.07 -13.82
C SER A 196 -8.60 6.97 -13.31
N HIS A 197 -8.86 7.25 -12.03
CA HIS A 197 -10.21 7.18 -11.46
C HIS A 197 -10.29 7.88 -10.10
N ASN A 198 -11.02 8.99 -10.01
CA ASN A 198 -11.38 9.60 -8.73
C ASN A 198 -12.88 9.40 -8.52
N SER A 199 -13.25 8.77 -7.41
CA SER A 199 -14.66 8.57 -7.06
C SER A 199 -15.29 9.90 -6.60
N PRO A 200 -16.60 10.10 -6.77
CA PRO A 200 -17.31 11.28 -6.26
C PRO A 200 -17.03 11.53 -4.77
N GLU A 201 -16.92 10.47 -3.99
CA GLU A 201 -16.60 10.48 -2.57
C GLU A 201 -15.21 11.08 -2.32
N THR A 202 -14.23 10.68 -3.13
CA THR A 202 -12.84 11.18 -3.04
C THR A 202 -12.81 12.68 -3.33
N VAL A 203 -13.55 13.13 -4.35
CA VAL A 203 -13.68 14.55 -4.70
C VAL A 203 -14.33 15.33 -3.55
N ALA A 204 -15.45 14.86 -3.03
CA ALA A 204 -16.18 15.50 -1.93
C ALA A 204 -15.35 15.61 -0.64
N PHE A 205 -14.43 14.67 -0.39
CA PHE A 205 -13.50 14.80 0.73
C PHE A 205 -12.44 15.86 0.50
N ILE A 206 -11.88 15.94 -0.71
CA ILE A 206 -10.88 16.96 -1.06
C ILE A 206 -11.50 18.36 -0.95
N GLU A 207 -12.74 18.54 -1.40
CA GLU A 207 -13.47 19.83 -1.34
C GLU A 207 -13.69 20.35 0.09
N LYS A 208 -13.64 19.48 1.11
CA LYS A 208 -13.74 19.87 2.53
C LYS A 208 -12.43 20.44 3.08
N LEU A 209 -11.32 20.34 2.36
CA LEU A 209 -10.02 20.85 2.78
C LEU A 209 -9.87 22.34 2.44
N THR A 210 -8.99 23.03 3.15
CA THR A 210 -8.72 24.46 2.94
C THR A 210 -7.75 24.63 1.78
N GLN A 211 -8.23 25.09 0.61
CA GLN A 211 -7.39 25.38 -0.58
C GLN A 211 -6.41 24.24 -0.95
N PRO A 212 -6.89 22.98 -1.13
CA PRO A 212 -6.00 21.84 -1.35
C PRO A 212 -5.26 21.93 -2.69
N GLN A 213 -4.03 21.41 -2.72
CA GLN A 213 -3.22 21.28 -3.92
C GLN A 213 -3.25 19.82 -4.40
N VAL A 214 -4.05 19.52 -5.43
CA VAL A 214 -4.23 18.13 -5.89
C VAL A 214 -3.09 17.71 -6.83
N VAL A 215 -2.45 16.58 -6.54
CA VAL A 215 -1.38 15.99 -7.35
C VAL A 215 -1.83 14.63 -7.90
N GLN A 216 -1.95 14.52 -9.21
CA GLN A 216 -2.39 13.28 -9.86
C GLN A 216 -1.20 12.35 -10.13
N CYS A 217 -1.26 11.11 -9.64
CA CYS A 217 -0.28 10.08 -9.99
C CYS A 217 -0.85 8.64 -9.89
N GLY A 218 -0.30 7.76 -10.73
CA GLY A 218 -0.62 6.33 -10.79
C GLY A 218 -0.02 5.52 -9.64
N SER A 219 -0.50 4.28 -9.46
CA SER A 219 0.13 3.26 -8.60
C SER A 219 0.38 3.69 -7.13
N SER A 220 1.20 2.95 -6.41
CA SER A 220 1.63 3.17 -5.03
C SER A 220 2.49 4.44 -4.86
N LEU A 221 2.90 5.10 -5.97
CA LEU A 221 3.59 6.39 -5.97
C LEU A 221 2.86 7.44 -5.12
N LYS A 222 1.52 7.38 -5.08
CA LYS A 222 0.70 8.23 -4.22
C LYS A 222 1.13 8.14 -2.76
N ILE A 223 1.26 6.92 -2.24
CA ILE A 223 1.68 6.64 -0.86
C ILE A 223 3.16 7.01 -0.66
N LEU A 224 4.02 6.72 -1.65
CA LEU A 224 5.44 7.07 -1.57
C LEU A 224 5.67 8.59 -1.47
N MET A 225 4.88 9.42 -2.17
CA MET A 225 4.97 10.88 -2.05
C MET A 225 4.70 11.38 -0.62
N LEU A 226 3.82 10.70 0.13
CA LEU A 226 3.59 11.01 1.54
C LEU A 226 4.80 10.62 2.39
N ALA A 227 5.40 9.45 2.13
CA ALA A 227 6.60 8.98 2.83
C ALA A 227 7.81 9.89 2.58
N GLU A 228 7.91 10.48 1.38
CA GLU A 228 8.91 11.50 1.01
C GLU A 228 8.64 12.89 1.63
N GLY A 229 7.53 13.09 2.32
CA GLY A 229 7.13 14.42 2.81
C GLY A 229 6.76 15.41 1.69
N ARG A 230 6.48 14.91 0.48
CA ARG A 230 6.11 15.72 -0.69
C ARG A 230 4.60 15.91 -0.84
N ALA A 231 3.81 15.15 -0.11
CA ALA A 231 2.36 15.27 0.00
C ALA A 231 1.90 14.95 1.44
N HIS A 232 0.67 15.36 1.76
CA HIS A 232 0.12 15.25 3.12
C HIS A 232 -0.94 14.16 3.22
N LEU A 233 -1.78 14.01 2.18
CA LEU A 233 -2.96 13.14 2.21
C LEU A 233 -3.11 12.34 0.93
N TYR A 234 -3.64 11.13 1.08
CA TYR A 234 -4.16 10.32 -0.02
C TYR A 234 -5.50 9.68 0.40
N PRO A 235 -6.63 10.32 0.10
CA PRO A 235 -7.94 9.68 0.20
C PRO A 235 -8.14 8.72 -0.99
N ARG A 236 -8.55 7.49 -0.70
CA ARG A 236 -8.90 6.48 -1.70
C ARG A 236 -10.22 5.84 -1.33
N PHE A 237 -11.30 6.35 -1.92
CA PHE A 237 -12.66 5.82 -1.72
C PHE A 237 -13.11 5.05 -2.96
N ALA A 238 -12.27 4.10 -3.33
CA ALA A 238 -12.51 3.15 -4.41
C ALA A 238 -11.74 1.88 -4.08
N LEU A 239 -12.29 0.73 -4.47
CA LEU A 239 -11.71 -0.58 -4.18
C LEU A 239 -10.28 -0.69 -4.75
N CYS A 240 -9.46 -1.42 -4.02
CA CYS A 240 -8.08 -1.81 -4.35
C CYS A 240 -7.74 -3.05 -3.52
N SER A 241 -6.71 -3.79 -3.93
CA SER A 241 -6.33 -5.02 -3.24
C SER A 241 -5.29 -4.76 -2.15
N GLU A 242 -5.12 -5.73 -1.25
CA GLU A 242 -4.09 -5.71 -0.21
C GLU A 242 -2.68 -5.50 -0.80
N TRP A 243 -2.40 -6.11 -1.94
CA TRP A 243 -1.09 -6.06 -2.62
C TRP A 243 -0.73 -4.68 -3.16
N ASP A 244 -1.72 -3.89 -3.58
CA ASP A 244 -1.54 -2.50 -4.02
C ASP A 244 -1.04 -1.56 -2.90
N THR A 245 -1.20 -1.97 -1.63
CA THR A 245 -0.96 -1.08 -0.49
C THR A 245 0.08 -1.59 0.49
N CYS A 246 0.24 -2.91 0.68
CA CYS A 246 1.05 -3.47 1.78
C CYS A 246 2.49 -2.95 1.81
N ALA A 247 3.20 -3.03 0.67
CA ALA A 247 4.59 -2.61 0.60
C ALA A 247 4.73 -1.10 0.85
N ALA A 248 3.94 -0.27 0.17
CA ALA A 248 3.98 1.18 0.31
C ALA A 248 3.48 1.65 1.68
N HIS A 249 2.55 0.91 2.31
CA HIS A 249 2.11 1.15 3.67
C HIS A 249 3.25 0.95 4.65
N ALA A 250 4.04 -0.13 4.55
CA ALA A 250 5.25 -0.26 5.38
C ALA A 250 6.22 0.91 5.17
N VAL A 251 6.47 1.31 3.92
CA VAL A 251 7.32 2.49 3.62
C VAL A 251 6.78 3.76 4.31
N LEU A 252 5.47 4.02 4.23
CA LEU A 252 4.86 5.19 4.87
C LEU A 252 4.89 5.09 6.41
N LYS A 253 4.53 3.91 6.95
CA LYS A 253 4.43 3.60 8.37
C LYS A 253 5.75 3.87 9.10
N PHE A 254 6.87 3.49 8.48
CA PHE A 254 8.21 3.68 9.04
C PHE A 254 8.88 5.00 8.62
N ALA A 255 8.24 5.80 7.77
CA ALA A 255 8.58 7.20 7.51
C ALA A 255 7.87 8.19 8.46
N GLY A 256 6.85 7.74 9.21
CA GLY A 256 6.10 8.57 10.18
C GLY A 256 4.62 8.80 9.83
N GLY A 257 4.16 8.26 8.70
CA GLY A 257 2.75 8.28 8.31
C GLY A 257 1.99 7.03 8.72
N GLU A 258 0.75 6.92 8.24
CA GLU A 258 -0.14 5.78 8.48
C GLU A 258 -1.23 5.72 7.41
N ILE A 259 -1.85 4.55 7.21
CA ILE A 259 -3.07 4.41 6.41
C ILE A 259 -4.23 4.07 7.33
N TYR A 260 -5.28 4.89 7.35
CA TYR A 260 -6.48 4.67 8.18
C TYR A 260 -7.65 4.19 7.35
N GLN A 261 -8.39 3.22 7.87
CA GLN A 261 -9.60 2.71 7.22
C GLN A 261 -10.69 3.78 7.22
N ALA A 262 -11.51 3.78 6.19
CA ALA A 262 -12.68 4.61 6.07
C ALA A 262 -13.87 3.77 5.60
N ARG A 263 -15.07 4.26 5.87
CA ARG A 263 -16.32 3.72 5.35
C ARG A 263 -17.24 4.86 4.95
N GLN A 264 -18.17 4.56 4.06
CA GLN A 264 -19.28 5.45 3.77
C GLN A 264 -20.59 4.73 4.01
N ASP A 265 -21.46 5.37 4.77
CA ASP A 265 -22.80 4.90 5.08
C ASP A 265 -23.82 6.04 4.92
N ALA A 266 -25.06 5.86 5.38
CA ALA A 266 -26.12 6.85 5.25
C ALA A 266 -25.82 8.17 6.00
N ASP A 267 -24.96 8.12 7.02
CA ASP A 267 -24.60 9.28 7.85
C ASP A 267 -23.37 10.02 7.29
N GLY A 268 -22.70 9.44 6.29
CA GLY A 268 -21.63 10.06 5.52
C GLY A 268 -20.34 9.23 5.52
N LEU A 269 -19.23 9.93 5.29
CA LEU A 269 -17.90 9.33 5.27
C LEU A 269 -17.29 9.36 6.68
N HIS A 270 -16.87 8.21 7.18
CA HIS A 270 -16.24 8.03 8.48
C HIS A 270 -14.83 7.48 8.33
N VAL A 271 -13.84 8.14 8.94
CA VAL A 271 -12.46 7.62 9.01
C VAL A 271 -12.20 7.06 10.41
N SER A 272 -11.68 5.84 10.46
CA SER A 272 -11.35 5.10 11.66
C SER A 272 -10.08 5.63 12.33
N THR A 273 -9.98 5.40 13.63
CA THR A 273 -8.72 5.49 14.39
C THR A 273 -7.81 4.28 14.14
N GLU A 274 -8.37 3.20 13.62
CA GLU A 274 -7.64 1.96 13.35
C GLU A 274 -6.91 2.01 12.00
N PRO A 275 -5.62 1.61 11.96
CA PRO A 275 -4.89 1.47 10.71
C PRO A 275 -5.52 0.45 9.76
N LEU A 276 -5.19 0.55 8.48
CA LEU A 276 -5.53 -0.43 7.45
C LEU A 276 -4.90 -1.78 7.82
N ARG A 277 -5.75 -2.82 7.84
CA ARG A 277 -5.37 -4.19 8.17
C ARG A 277 -5.33 -5.06 6.92
N TYR A 278 -4.42 -6.04 6.96
CA TYR A 278 -4.20 -7.05 5.93
C TYR A 278 -4.73 -8.40 6.39
N HIS A 279 -4.46 -9.45 5.61
CA HIS A 279 -4.80 -10.83 5.95
C HIS A 279 -6.31 -11.09 5.96
N LYS A 280 -7.05 -10.39 5.10
CA LYS A 280 -8.50 -10.54 4.98
C LYS A 280 -8.88 -11.78 4.17
N GLU A 281 -10.12 -12.24 4.36
CA GLU A 281 -10.70 -13.30 3.54
C GLU A 281 -10.80 -12.86 2.08
N ASP A 282 -11.39 -11.69 1.85
CA ASP A 282 -11.36 -10.96 0.58
C ASP A 282 -10.18 -9.98 0.57
N PHE A 283 -9.34 -10.05 -0.47
CA PHE A 283 -8.17 -9.18 -0.63
C PHE A 283 -8.53 -7.70 -0.84
N LEU A 284 -9.81 -7.37 -1.04
CA LEU A 284 -10.24 -5.99 -1.20
C LEU A 284 -10.08 -5.19 0.09
N ASN A 285 -9.34 -4.08 -0.01
CA ASN A 285 -9.28 -3.07 1.02
C ASN A 285 -10.59 -2.28 1.10
N PRO A 286 -11.00 -1.88 2.32
CA PRO A 286 -12.03 -0.85 2.47
C PRO A 286 -11.52 0.48 1.90
N PHE A 287 -12.41 1.48 1.91
CA PHE A 287 -11.99 2.86 1.71
C PHE A 287 -10.90 3.22 2.73
N PHE A 288 -10.01 4.13 2.38
CA PHE A 288 -8.96 4.56 3.30
C PHE A 288 -8.49 5.99 3.07
N VAL A 289 -7.80 6.54 4.06
CA VAL A 289 -7.04 7.77 3.96
C VAL A 289 -5.63 7.51 4.45
N ALA A 290 -4.64 7.60 3.55
CA ALA A 290 -3.24 7.65 3.96
C ALA A 290 -2.87 9.08 4.37
N VAL A 291 -2.10 9.20 5.45
CA VAL A 291 -1.66 10.48 6.02
C VAL A 291 -0.15 10.50 6.16
N GLY A 292 0.46 11.62 5.79
CA GLY A 292 1.89 11.89 5.95
C GLY A 292 2.28 12.23 7.39
N SER A 293 1.35 12.23 8.35
CA SER A 293 1.66 12.40 9.77
C SER A 293 0.60 11.73 10.63
N ARG A 294 1.01 10.83 11.51
CA ARG A 294 0.14 10.24 12.53
C ARG A 294 -0.45 11.28 13.49
N GLU A 295 0.21 12.42 13.69
CA GLU A 295 -0.34 13.47 14.55
C GLU A 295 -1.55 14.16 13.89
N ALA A 296 -1.51 14.28 12.55
CA ALA A 296 -2.61 14.86 11.77
C ALA A 296 -3.89 14.03 11.86
N SER A 297 -3.79 12.71 12.09
CA SER A 297 -4.95 11.81 12.15
C SER A 297 -5.95 12.20 13.25
N LYS A 298 -5.47 12.75 14.37
CA LYS A 298 -6.33 13.26 15.45
C LYS A 298 -7.34 14.29 14.96
N SER A 299 -6.84 15.24 14.19
CA SER A 299 -7.66 16.30 13.61
C SER A 299 -8.59 15.76 12.50
N LEU A 300 -8.14 14.74 11.77
CA LEU A 300 -8.94 14.04 10.76
C LEU A 300 -10.20 13.42 11.39
N TRP A 301 -10.04 12.72 12.53
CA TRP A 301 -11.17 12.12 13.24
C TRP A 301 -12.17 13.19 13.69
N SER A 302 -11.73 14.32 14.24
CA SER A 302 -12.66 15.37 14.65
C SER A 302 -13.38 16.08 13.49
N ARG A 303 -12.72 16.21 12.32
CA ARG A 303 -13.26 16.96 11.17
C ARG A 303 -14.18 16.12 10.30
N PHE A 304 -13.94 14.80 10.25
CA PHE A 304 -14.66 13.86 9.41
C PHE A 304 -15.47 12.82 10.20
N SER A 305 -15.36 12.80 11.52
CA SER A 305 -16.28 12.07 12.40
C SER A 305 -17.06 13.09 13.23
N ARG A 306 -18.39 13.05 13.18
CA ARG A 306 -19.20 13.69 14.22
C ARG A 306 -19.17 12.82 15.46
N GLU A 307 -19.08 13.43 16.64
CA GLU A 307 -19.35 12.77 17.91
C GLU A 307 -20.68 12.03 17.80
N ALA A 308 -20.66 10.72 18.02
CA ALA A 308 -21.87 10.00 18.33
C ALA A 308 -22.47 10.67 19.57
N SER A 309 -23.54 11.44 19.39
CA SER A 309 -24.33 11.95 20.50
C SER A 309 -24.96 10.76 21.19
N TYR A 310 -24.23 10.21 22.16
CA TYR A 310 -24.75 9.29 23.16
C TYR A 310 -25.78 10.06 23.98
N ASN A 311 -27.04 9.63 23.90
CA ASN A 311 -28.14 10.19 24.68
C ASN A 311 -28.46 9.21 25.82
N PRO A 312 -27.92 9.39 27.04
CA PRO A 312 -28.22 8.52 28.17
C PRO A 312 -29.49 8.99 28.86
N SER A 313 -30.63 8.87 28.18
CA SER A 313 -31.93 8.99 28.85
C SER A 313 -32.99 8.25 28.04
N GLY A 314 -32.88 6.94 28.06
CA GLY A 314 -33.97 6.01 27.74
C GLY A 314 -34.34 5.22 28.98
N SER A 315 -34.68 5.92 30.07
CA SER A 315 -35.37 5.31 31.19
C SER A 315 -36.86 5.29 30.87
N ASP A 316 -37.39 4.13 30.50
CA ASP A 316 -38.78 3.84 30.85
C ASP A 316 -38.85 2.44 31.45
N ALA A 317 -38.92 2.45 32.77
CA ALA A 317 -39.19 1.31 33.60
C ALA A 317 -40.67 0.94 33.48
N SER A 318 -40.92 -0.33 33.20
CA SER A 318 -42.18 -1.01 33.44
C SER A 318 -42.71 -0.72 34.86
N THR A 319 -43.96 -0.26 34.96
CA THR A 319 -44.74 -0.44 36.19
C THR A 319 -46.15 -0.91 35.84
N THR A 320 -46.45 -2.13 36.28
CA THR A 320 -47.76 -2.79 36.32
C THR A 320 -48.63 -2.21 37.43
N VAL A 321 -49.94 -2.01 37.19
CA VAL A 321 -50.98 -2.15 38.22
C VAL A 321 -52.26 -2.72 37.60
N SER A 322 -52.85 -3.64 38.36
CA SER A 322 -53.95 -4.57 38.09
C SER A 322 -55.37 -4.00 38.15
N ALA A 323 -56.31 -4.81 37.65
CA ALA A 323 -57.76 -4.66 37.55
C ALA A 323 -58.57 -4.63 38.85
N SER A 324 -59.78 -4.04 38.79
CA SER A 324 -61.06 -4.59 39.32
C SER A 324 -62.27 -3.68 39.02
N ALA A 325 -63.36 -4.25 38.49
CA ALA A 325 -64.72 -3.68 38.38
C ALA A 325 -65.56 -3.98 39.67
N PRO A 326 -66.89 -3.77 39.78
CA PRO A 326 -67.86 -2.80 39.22
C PRO A 326 -68.57 -2.03 40.40
N PRO A 327 -69.80 -1.45 40.33
CA PRO A 327 -71.08 -1.98 39.80
C PRO A 327 -71.62 -1.30 38.55
#